data_AF-B9GAI1-F1
#
_entry.id   AF-B9GAI1-F1
#
_cell.length_a   1.000
_cell.length_b   1.000
_cell.length_c   1.000
_cell.angle_alpha   90.00
_cell.angle_beta   90.00
_cell.angle_gamma   90.00
#
_symmetry.space_group_name_H-M   'P 1'
#
loop_
_entity.id
_entity.type
_entity.pdbx_description
1 polymer ?
#
loop_
_entity_poly.entity_id
_entity_poly.type
_entity_poly.pdbx_seq_one_letter_code
_entity_poly.pdbx_strand_id
1 'polypeptide(L)'
;MKLVIEPYNGGLPRLRYHPYSWTKVANILFVDSPMGAGFSFSRDPNGYDVSEWFDGHPEYLANPFYVGGDSMAGRFVPFITEKISEGVAMLRYIYYPRSLLVHKNYYYCYKP
;
A
#
# COMPACT_ATOMS: atom_id res chain seq x y z
N MET A 1 13.89 -3.28 -5.17
CA MET A 1 15.10 -3.50 -4.35
C MET A 1 14.91 -4.75 -3.50
N LYS A 2 15.97 -5.32 -2.92
CA LYS A 2 15.90 -6.47 -2.00
C LYS A 2 16.84 -6.25 -0.81
N LEU A 3 16.39 -6.61 0.40
CA LEU A 3 17.24 -6.61 1.60
C LEU A 3 18.37 -7.64 1.44
N VAL A 4 19.57 -7.25 1.84
CA VAL A 4 20.68 -8.19 2.01
C VAL A 4 20.45 -8.95 3.32
N ILE A 5 20.46 -10.27 3.26
CA ILE A 5 20.31 -11.11 4.46
C ILE A 5 21.69 -11.26 5.09
N GLU A 6 21.90 -10.54 6.18
CA GLU A 6 23.15 -10.51 6.96
C GLU A 6 22.83 -10.39 8.45
N PRO A 7 23.71 -10.86 9.36
CA PRO A 7 23.52 -10.71 10.80
C PRO A 7 23.40 -9.24 11.20
N TYR A 8 22.49 -8.94 12.14
CA TYR A 8 22.31 -7.57 12.63
C TYR A 8 23.55 -7.10 13.39
N ASN A 9 24.16 -6.03 12.91
CA ASN A 9 25.40 -5.46 13.44
C ASN A 9 25.19 -4.10 14.14
N GLY A 10 23.94 -3.70 14.39
CA GLY A 10 23.60 -2.38 14.95
C GLY A 10 23.50 -1.26 13.92
N GLY A 11 23.83 -1.52 12.65
CA GLY A 11 23.74 -0.56 11.55
C GLY A 11 22.42 -0.60 10.79
N LEU A 12 22.29 0.32 9.81
CA LEU A 12 21.16 0.31 8.88
C LEU A 12 21.21 -0.91 7.96
N PRO A 13 20.05 -1.52 7.64
CA PRO A 13 20.00 -2.66 6.73
C PRO A 13 20.48 -2.27 5.33
N ARG A 14 21.27 -3.14 4.71
CA ARG A 14 21.75 -2.92 3.34
C ARG A 14 20.71 -3.35 2.30
N LEU A 15 20.64 -2.56 1.23
CA LEU A 15 19.77 -2.80 0.08
C LEU A 15 20.61 -3.11 -1.15
N ARG A 16 20.12 -4.04 -1.97
CA ARG A 16 20.64 -4.30 -3.31
C ARG A 16 19.53 -4.22 -4.36
N TYR A 17 19.95 -3.99 -5.60
CA TYR A 17 19.01 -4.00 -6.72
C TYR A 17 18.37 -5.37 -6.91
N HIS A 18 17.09 -5.39 -7.33
CA HIS A 18 16.37 -6.62 -7.64
C HIS A 18 16.03 -6.62 -9.13
N PRO A 19 16.65 -7.50 -9.95
CA PRO A 19 16.47 -7.48 -11.40
C PRO A 19 15.07 -7.90 -11.85
N TYR A 20 14.27 -8.53 -11.00
CA TYR A 20 12.90 -8.92 -11.31
C TYR A 20 11.86 -8.03 -10.59
N SER A 21 12.21 -6.76 -10.34
CA SER A 21 11.31 -5.80 -9.69
C SER A 21 10.12 -5.44 -10.60
N TRP A 22 8.91 -5.44 -10.07
CA TRP A 22 7.70 -5.00 -10.80
C TRP A 22 7.74 -3.52 -11.15
N THR A 23 8.56 -2.73 -10.46
CA THR A 23 8.82 -1.31 -10.79
C THR A 23 9.45 -1.11 -12.17
N LYS A 24 9.89 -2.19 -12.85
CA LYS A 24 10.37 -2.15 -14.23
C LYS A 24 9.26 -1.90 -15.26
N VAL A 25 8.02 -2.24 -14.91
CA VAL A 25 6.88 -2.19 -15.83
C VAL A 25 5.68 -1.44 -15.24
N ALA A 26 5.68 -1.08 -13.96
CA ALA A 26 4.58 -0.38 -13.32
C ALA A 26 5.08 0.61 -12.26
N ASN A 27 4.29 1.63 -11.97
CA ASN A 27 4.46 2.45 -10.78
C ASN A 27 3.78 1.71 -9.62
N ILE A 28 4.45 1.60 -8.47
CA ILE A 28 3.96 0.85 -7.32
C ILE A 28 3.88 1.78 -6.11
N LEU A 29 2.68 1.95 -5.58
CA LEU A 29 2.41 2.66 -4.34
C LEU A 29 2.27 1.65 -3.21
N PHE A 30 3.24 1.68 -2.31
CA PHE A 30 3.27 0.85 -1.10
C PHE A 30 2.54 1.58 0.02
N VAL A 31 1.47 0.99 0.56
CA VAL A 31 0.68 1.63 1.62
C VAL A 31 0.64 0.74 2.84
N ASP A 32 1.21 1.26 3.93
CA ASP A 32 1.05 0.67 5.25
C ASP A 32 -0.37 0.97 5.73
N SER A 33 -1.16 -0.08 5.95
CA SER A 33 -2.58 0.02 6.30
C SER A 33 -2.97 -1.17 7.18
N PRO A 34 -3.90 -1.01 8.14
CA PRO A 34 -4.57 0.22 8.57
C PRO A 34 -3.68 1.13 9.43
N MET A 35 -4.25 2.17 10.05
CA MET A 35 -3.55 2.96 11.08
C MET A 35 -2.98 2.06 12.17
N GLY A 36 -1.74 2.33 12.57
CA GLY A 36 -0.95 1.49 13.49
C GLY A 36 -0.09 0.44 12.77
N ALA A 37 -0.27 0.21 11.46
CA ALA A 37 0.63 -0.62 10.68
C ALA A 37 1.88 0.17 10.24
N GLY A 38 3.08 -0.38 10.48
CA GLY A 38 4.33 0.21 10.01
C GLY A 38 4.53 1.64 10.48
N PHE A 39 4.60 2.58 9.54
CA PHE A 39 4.74 4.02 9.82
C PHE A 39 3.41 4.80 9.82
N SER A 40 2.28 4.13 9.61
CA SER A 40 0.97 4.79 9.57
C SER A 40 0.46 5.10 10.98
N PHE A 41 0.33 6.39 11.31
CA PHE A 41 -0.17 6.86 12.60
C PHE A 41 -1.10 8.08 12.42
N SER A 42 -2.17 8.13 13.20
CA SER A 42 -3.03 9.30 13.31
C SER A 42 -3.55 9.42 14.74
N ARG A 43 -3.79 10.65 15.20
CA ARG A 43 -4.52 10.93 16.45
C ARG A 43 -6.03 10.97 16.24
N ASP A 44 -6.47 11.14 15.00
CA ASP A 44 -7.87 11.08 14.61
C ASP A 44 -8.18 9.68 14.04
N PRO A 45 -9.11 8.92 14.64
CA PRO A 45 -9.60 7.65 14.10
C PRO A 45 -10.12 7.70 12.66
N ASN A 46 -10.43 8.88 12.14
CA ASN A 46 -10.90 9.09 10.77
C ASN A 46 -9.84 9.72 9.84
N GLY A 47 -8.66 10.06 10.37
CA GLY A 47 -7.63 10.83 9.65
C GLY A 47 -6.72 10.00 8.74
N TYR A 48 -7.24 8.95 8.12
CA TYR A 48 -6.46 8.11 7.21
C TYR A 48 -7.20 7.99 5.88
N ASP A 49 -6.78 8.77 4.89
CA ASP A 49 -7.30 8.75 3.53
C ASP A 49 -6.18 8.57 2.47
N VAL A 50 -6.19 7.44 1.75
CA VAL A 50 -5.28 7.11 0.65
C VAL A 50 -5.67 7.89 -0.62
N SER A 51 -6.91 8.38 -0.73
CA SER A 51 -7.33 9.22 -1.85
C SER A 51 -6.62 10.58 -1.87
N GLU A 52 -6.18 11.08 -0.71
CA GLU A 52 -5.35 12.30 -0.61
C GLU A 52 -4.05 12.20 -1.41
N TRP A 53 -3.53 10.98 -1.61
CA TRP A 53 -2.34 10.80 -2.45
C TRP A 53 -2.61 11.20 -3.90
N PHE A 54 -3.80 10.93 -4.44
CA PHE A 54 -4.18 11.29 -5.80
C PHE A 54 -4.48 12.77 -5.96
N ASP A 55 -4.96 13.45 -4.91
CA ASP A 55 -5.12 14.90 -4.91
C ASP A 55 -3.77 15.61 -5.12
N GLY A 56 -2.70 15.06 -4.53
CA GLY A 56 -1.33 15.55 -4.71
C GLY A 56 -0.64 15.07 -6.00
N HIS A 57 -1.17 14.03 -6.65
CA HIS A 57 -0.57 13.41 -7.85
C HIS A 57 -1.61 13.12 -8.95
N PRO A 58 -2.34 14.15 -9.43
CA PRO A 58 -3.43 13.98 -10.39
C PRO A 58 -2.98 13.38 -11.72
N GLU A 59 -1.69 13.47 -12.07
CA GLU A 59 -1.12 12.90 -13.29
C GLU A 59 -1.20 11.36 -13.36
N TYR A 60 -1.44 10.69 -12.23
CA TYR A 60 -1.62 9.24 -12.18
C TYR A 60 -3.08 8.80 -12.37
N LEU A 61 -4.06 9.72 -12.35
CA LEU A 61 -5.48 9.38 -12.50
C LEU A 61 -5.82 8.80 -13.87
N ALA A 62 -5.06 9.17 -14.91
CA ALA A 62 -5.28 8.69 -16.28
C ALA A 62 -4.73 7.27 -16.52
N ASN A 63 -3.93 6.74 -15.61
CA ASN A 63 -3.28 5.45 -15.78
C ASN A 63 -4.21 4.30 -15.34
N PRO A 64 -4.13 3.12 -15.98
CA PRO A 64 -4.74 1.91 -15.47
C PRO A 64 -4.32 1.63 -14.02
N PHE A 65 -5.31 1.48 -13.15
CA PHE A 65 -5.13 1.27 -11.72
C PHE A 65 -5.48 -0.17 -11.33
N TYR A 66 -4.61 -0.81 -10.56
CA TYR A 66 -4.80 -2.17 -10.06
C TYR A 66 -4.55 -2.22 -8.56
N VAL A 67 -5.38 -2.99 -7.85
CA VAL A 67 -5.24 -3.22 -6.40
C VAL A 67 -4.71 -4.63 -6.19
N GLY A 68 -3.68 -4.77 -5.35
CA GLY A 68 -3.17 -6.07 -4.98
C GLY A 68 -2.65 -6.12 -3.54
N GLY A 69 -2.44 -7.34 -3.07
CA GLY A 69 -2.05 -7.59 -1.70
C GLY A 69 -1.69 -9.05 -1.53
N ASP A 70 -0.92 -9.34 -0.48
CA ASP A 70 -0.53 -10.70 -0.09
C ASP A 70 -1.05 -11.00 1.32
N SER A 71 -1.19 -12.28 1.64
CA SER A 71 -1.71 -12.76 2.93
C SER A 71 -3.11 -12.19 3.23
N MET A 72 -3.34 -11.66 4.44
CA MET A 72 -4.61 -11.09 4.87
C MET A 72 -5.10 -9.95 3.98
N ALA A 73 -4.22 -9.27 3.24
CA ALA A 73 -4.62 -8.28 2.25
C ALA A 73 -5.55 -8.88 1.18
N GLY A 74 -5.45 -10.18 0.88
CA GLY A 74 -6.37 -10.87 -0.03
C GLY A 74 -7.84 -10.82 0.39
N ARG A 75 -8.16 -10.59 1.67
CA ARG A 75 -9.54 -10.34 2.13
C ARG A 75 -9.98 -8.89 1.89
N PHE A 76 -9.04 -7.95 1.97
CA PHE A 76 -9.30 -6.51 1.83
C PHE A 76 -9.31 -6.07 0.37
N VAL A 77 -8.49 -6.68 -0.49
CA VAL A 77 -8.37 -6.33 -1.92
C VAL A 77 -9.72 -6.35 -2.65
N PRO A 78 -10.57 -7.40 -2.56
CA PRO A 78 -11.88 -7.39 -3.23
C PRO A 78 -12.81 -6.30 -2.69
N PHE A 79 -12.86 -6.13 -1.36
CA PHE A 79 -13.69 -5.12 -0.71
C PHE A 79 -13.28 -3.69 -1.12
N ILE A 80 -11.98 -3.41 -1.12
CA ILE A 80 -11.44 -2.12 -1.57
C ILE A 80 -11.75 -1.90 -3.05
N THR A 81 -11.55 -2.91 -3.90
CA THR A 81 -11.80 -2.81 -5.34
C THR A 81 -13.27 -2.52 -5.64
N GLU A 82 -14.18 -3.16 -4.92
CA GLU A 82 -15.62 -2.88 -4.99
C GLU A 82 -15.92 -1.42 -4.66
N LYS A 83 -15.38 -0.89 -3.56
CA LYS A 83 -15.60 0.51 -3.16
C LYS A 83 -15.05 1.52 -4.17
N ILE A 84 -13.88 1.25 -4.75
CA ILE A 84 -13.33 2.06 -5.84
C ILE A 84 -14.25 2.04 -7.06
N SER A 85 -14.77 0.86 -7.44
CA SER A 85 -15.69 0.73 -8.57
C SER A 85 -17.01 1.48 -8.35
N GLU A 86 -17.45 1.63 -7.11
CA GLU A 86 -18.63 2.41 -6.73
C GLU A 86 -18.38 3.92 -6.68
N GLY A 87 -17.13 4.38 -6.88
CA GLY A 87 -16.75 5.79 -6.76
C GLY A 87 -16.73 6.29 -5.31
N VAL A 88 -16.68 5.39 -4.33
CA VAL A 88 -16.62 5.73 -2.91
C VAL A 88 -15.17 5.91 -2.50
N ALA A 89 -14.83 7.07 -1.92
CA ALA A 89 -13.52 7.33 -1.34
C ALA A 89 -13.15 6.21 -0.34
N MET A 90 -11.91 5.75 -0.43
CA MET A 90 -11.43 4.43 0.01
C MET A 90 -11.67 4.05 1.48
N LEU A 91 -12.12 4.95 2.36
CA LEU A 91 -11.64 4.91 3.75
C LEU A 91 -12.62 5.06 4.91
N ARG A 92 -13.93 4.88 4.69
CA ARG A 92 -14.85 4.75 5.84
C ARG A 92 -14.87 3.40 6.55
N TYR A 93 -14.18 2.35 6.07
CA TYR A 93 -14.48 0.97 6.49
C TYR A 93 -13.31 0.08 6.95
N ILE A 94 -12.04 0.51 6.94
CA ILE A 94 -10.89 -0.36 7.29
C ILE A 94 -10.57 -0.36 8.81
N TYR A 95 -11.53 -0.05 9.69
CA TYR A 95 -11.26 0.23 11.11
C TYR A 95 -11.44 -0.98 12.09
N TYR A 96 -11.86 -2.17 11.67
CA TYR A 96 -11.98 -3.33 12.58
C TYR A 96 -11.58 -4.64 11.85
N PRO A 97 -10.59 -5.42 12.35
CA PRO A 97 -10.73 -6.16 13.61
C PRO A 97 -9.48 -6.21 14.53
N ARG A 98 -9.73 -6.47 15.82
CA ARG A 98 -8.73 -6.69 16.87
C ARG A 98 -7.76 -7.83 16.50
N SER A 99 -6.48 -7.61 16.80
CA SER A 99 -5.32 -8.49 16.56
C SER A 99 -4.95 -8.67 15.08
N LEU A 100 -3.90 -7.99 14.60
CA LEU A 100 -3.45 -8.17 13.23
C LEU A 100 -1.93 -7.99 13.09
N LEU A 101 -1.29 -9.03 12.56
CA LEU A 101 0.07 -8.96 12.02
C LEU A 101 0.07 -8.04 10.79
N VAL A 102 1.02 -7.12 10.78
CA VAL A 102 1.33 -6.15 9.71
C VAL A 102 1.47 -6.87 8.36
N HIS A 103 0.60 -6.60 7.38
CA HIS A 103 0.84 -6.92 5.96
C HIS A 103 0.38 -5.77 5.07
N LYS A 104 1.26 -5.41 4.11
CA LYS A 104 1.18 -4.23 3.24
C LYS A 104 0.09 -4.39 2.19
N ASN A 105 -0.62 -3.30 1.89
CA ASN A 105 -1.40 -3.17 0.66
C ASN A 105 -0.50 -2.56 -0.42
N TYR A 106 -0.65 -3.02 -1.66
CA TYR A 106 0.09 -2.49 -2.80
C TYR A 106 -0.90 -2.03 -3.86
N TYR A 107 -0.74 -0.79 -4.29
CA TYR A 107 -1.49 -0.25 -5.42
C TYR A 107 -0.56 -0.13 -6.61
N TYR A 108 -1.02 -0.57 -7.78
CA TYR A 108 -0.25 -0.53 -9.01
C TYR A 108 -0.91 0.46 -9.96
N CYS A 109 -0.07 1.23 -10.62
CA CYS A 109 -0.47 2.20 -11.61
C CYS A 109 0.43 2.00 -12.83
N TYR A 110 -0.12 1.43 -13.90
CA TYR A 110 0.64 1.13 -15.11
C TYR A 110 0.72 2.37 -15.99
N LYS A 111 1.91 2.72 -16.46
CA LYS A 111 2.09 3.74 -17.52
C LYS A 111 2.70 3.01 -18.73
N PRO A 112 1.98 2.90 -19.87
CA PRO A 112 2.55 2.34 -21.09
C PRO A 112 3.76 3.15 -21.58
#